data_AF-A0A813TDR0-F1
#
_entry.id   AF-A0A813TDR0-F1
#
_cell.length_a   1.000
_cell.length_b   1.000
_cell.length_c   1.000
_cell.angle_alpha   90.00
_cell.angle_beta   90.00
_cell.angle_gamma   90.00
#
_symmetry.space_group_name_H-M   'P 1'
#
loop_
_entity.id
_entity.type
_entity.pdbx_description
1 polymer ?
#
loop_
_entity_poly.entity_id
_entity_poly.type
_entity_poly.pdbx_seq_one_letter_code
_entity_poly.pdbx_strand_id
1 'polypeptide(L)'
;MKTGLSKYSSCLTWTLIGILVAGIALASVTTLYIREKYTSTETTASSVAIQTSAAQVNSSPPNSHPYLCGNAASYTLWTLFSPDGITMTINTTICSFTSTPLYFSSMTGITNHWITTGYTAIYYASQNGFTVYARAVYNLNSTQLLAAAQQYQWSINWCGIAN
;
A
#
# COMPACT_ATOMS: atom_id res chain seq x y z
N MET A 1 28.87 -36.78 36.94
CA MET A 1 27.80 -35.81 36.65
C MET A 1 28.28 -34.43 37.08
N LYS A 2 28.26 -33.45 36.16
CA LYS A 2 28.63 -32.03 36.38
C LYS A 2 27.46 -31.25 36.97
N THR A 3 27.73 -30.28 37.84
CA THR A 3 27.08 -28.93 37.99
C THR A 3 27.74 -28.25 39.23
N GLY A 4 27.97 -26.94 39.36
CA GLY A 4 27.77 -25.72 38.56
C GLY A 4 28.41 -24.53 39.30
N LEU A 5 28.94 -23.54 38.57
CA LEU A 5 29.79 -22.44 39.06
C LEU A 5 29.08 -21.08 39.14
N SER A 6 29.30 -20.42 40.29
CA SER A 6 29.45 -18.99 40.63
C SER A 6 28.42 -17.92 40.23
N LYS A 7 27.87 -17.27 41.27
CA LYS A 7 27.33 -15.89 41.30
C LYS A 7 28.43 -14.93 41.78
N TYR A 8 28.69 -13.83 41.08
CA TYR A 8 29.45 -12.65 41.54
C TYR A 8 28.65 -11.41 41.10
N SER A 9 28.01 -10.64 41.99
CA SER A 9 28.54 -9.61 42.91
C SER A 9 29.22 -8.44 42.19
N SER A 10 28.52 -7.31 42.05
CA SER A 10 29.14 -5.99 41.90
C SER A 10 28.19 -4.88 42.36
N CYS A 11 28.49 -4.42 43.57
CA CYS A 11 28.12 -3.12 44.14
C CYS A 11 29.46 -2.41 44.37
N LEU A 12 29.60 -1.13 44.00
CA LEU A 12 30.57 -0.10 44.46
C LEU A 12 30.72 1.00 43.35
N THR A 13 30.00 2.13 43.46
CA THR A 13 30.47 3.51 43.83
C THR A 13 30.84 4.39 42.62
N TRP A 14 30.06 5.42 42.22
CA TRP A 14 30.04 6.83 42.72
C TRP A 14 31.45 7.50 42.64
N THR A 15 31.76 8.69 42.10
CA THR A 15 31.09 9.84 41.45
C THR A 15 32.17 10.91 41.08
N LEU A 16 31.82 11.90 40.21
CA LEU A 16 32.30 13.33 40.16
C LEU A 16 33.44 13.80 39.18
N ILE A 17 33.01 14.64 38.21
CA ILE A 17 33.41 16.05 37.88
C ILE A 17 34.80 16.38 37.26
N GLY A 18 34.75 17.15 36.15
CA GLY A 18 35.60 18.35 35.94
C GLY A 18 36.68 18.27 34.83
N ILE A 19 36.43 18.71 33.59
CA ILE A 19 36.57 20.08 33.04
C ILE A 19 37.99 20.42 32.46
N LEU A 20 37.96 20.96 31.23
CA LEU A 20 38.91 21.85 30.51
C LEU A 20 40.07 21.31 29.62
N VAL A 21 39.80 21.28 28.31
CA VAL A 21 40.48 21.98 27.19
C VAL A 21 42.02 22.14 27.17
N ALA A 22 42.68 21.45 26.23
CA ALA A 22 43.82 21.87 25.39
C ALA A 22 44.03 20.73 24.34
N GLY A 23 44.27 20.87 23.04
CA GLY A 23 44.73 21.94 22.16
C GLY A 23 45.52 21.26 21.01
N ILE A 24 44.95 21.25 19.80
CA ILE A 24 45.60 21.34 18.45
C ILE A 24 46.73 20.35 18.06
N ALA A 25 46.56 19.55 16.98
CA ALA A 25 47.38 19.60 15.73
C ALA A 25 47.37 18.30 14.87
N LEU A 26 47.02 18.46 13.58
CA LEU A 26 47.57 17.87 12.33
C LEU A 26 47.38 16.34 12.05
N ALA A 27 46.45 15.99 11.15
CA ALA A 27 46.63 15.67 9.71
C ALA A 27 46.92 14.17 9.49
N SER A 28 46.38 13.39 8.55
CA SER A 28 45.61 13.52 7.30
C SER A 28 45.34 12.05 6.86
N VAL A 29 44.24 11.60 6.27
CA VAL A 29 43.84 11.66 4.85
C VAL A 29 42.51 10.89 4.74
N THR A 30 41.47 11.61 4.31
CA THR A 30 40.25 11.24 3.55
C THR A 30 39.78 9.78 3.45
N THR A 31 38.56 9.53 3.95
CA THR A 31 37.45 8.97 3.14
C THR A 31 36.17 9.73 3.49
N LEU A 32 35.58 10.37 2.48
CA LEU A 32 34.37 11.19 2.55
C LEU A 32 33.13 10.32 2.88
N TYR A 33 32.52 10.54 4.04
CA TYR A 33 31.15 10.10 4.29
C TYR A 33 30.23 11.33 4.20
N ILE A 34 29.67 11.58 3.02
CA ILE A 34 28.62 12.58 2.88
C ILE A 34 27.33 11.95 3.41
N ARG A 35 26.94 12.32 4.65
CA ARG A 35 25.54 12.24 5.06
C ARG A 35 24.89 13.53 4.61
N GLU A 36 24.13 13.49 3.53
CA GLU A 36 23.26 14.61 3.17
C GLU A 36 22.27 14.81 4.31
N LYS A 37 22.49 15.88 5.10
CA LYS A 37 21.44 16.46 5.92
C LYS A 37 20.51 17.18 4.97
N TYR A 38 19.38 16.56 4.64
CA TYR A 38 18.28 17.32 4.04
C TYR A 38 17.69 18.22 5.13
N THR A 39 18.19 19.45 5.19
CA THR A 39 17.54 20.55 5.92
C THR A 39 16.51 21.14 4.97
N SER A 40 15.23 20.90 5.21
CA SER A 40 14.16 21.53 4.45
C SER A 40 14.10 23.01 4.82
N THR A 41 14.75 23.87 4.04
CA THR A 41 14.48 25.30 4.05
C THR A 41 13.10 25.53 3.47
N GLU A 42 12.13 25.86 4.31
CA GLU A 42 10.82 26.37 3.91
C GLU A 42 11.02 27.61 3.04
N THR A 43 10.87 27.43 1.73
CA THR A 43 10.72 28.55 0.81
C THR A 43 9.26 28.97 0.88
N THR A 44 9.03 30.18 1.37
CA THR A 44 7.74 30.85 1.37
C THR A 44 7.24 30.96 -0.07
N ALA A 45 6.39 30.03 -0.49
CA ALA A 45 5.66 30.13 -1.73
C ALA A 45 4.53 31.14 -1.55
N SER A 46 4.57 32.22 -2.34
CA SER A 46 3.48 33.18 -2.47
C SER A 46 2.18 32.45 -2.77
N SER A 47 1.17 32.64 -1.91
CA SER A 47 -0.14 32.02 -2.07
C SER A 47 -0.85 32.60 -3.30
N VAL A 48 -0.89 31.84 -4.39
CA VAL A 48 -1.92 32.05 -5.42
C VAL A 48 -3.24 31.61 -4.79
N ALA A 49 -4.13 32.56 -4.56
CA ALA A 49 -5.47 32.30 -4.06
C ALA A 49 -6.25 31.52 -5.12
N ILE A 50 -6.30 30.20 -4.99
CA ILE A 50 -7.33 29.40 -5.66
C ILE A 50 -8.62 29.70 -4.92
N GLN A 51 -9.52 30.42 -5.57
CA GLN A 51 -10.91 30.50 -5.14
C GLN A 51 -11.54 29.13 -5.31
N THR A 52 -11.37 28.25 -4.32
CA THR A 52 -12.12 27.01 -4.24
C THR A 52 -13.45 27.33 -3.58
N SER A 53 -14.49 27.58 -4.38
CA SER A 53 -15.83 27.77 -3.87
C SER A 53 -16.27 26.52 -3.11
N ALA A 54 -16.39 26.66 -1.78
CA ALA A 54 -16.98 25.67 -0.91
C ALA A 54 -18.49 25.57 -1.21
N ALA A 55 -18.87 24.61 -2.04
CA ALA A 55 -20.20 24.03 -1.97
C ALA A 55 -20.08 22.72 -1.18
N GLN A 56 -20.34 22.82 0.12
CA GLN A 56 -20.72 21.69 0.95
C GLN A 56 -21.99 21.08 0.35
N VAL A 57 -21.96 19.80 -0.05
CA VAL A 57 -23.19 19.00 -0.13
C VAL A 57 -23.11 17.93 0.95
N ASN A 58 -23.74 18.26 2.07
CA ASN A 58 -24.32 17.28 2.98
C ASN A 58 -24.94 16.13 2.16
N SER A 59 -24.46 14.90 2.37
CA SER A 59 -25.01 13.64 1.82
C SER A 59 -25.55 13.75 0.39
N SER A 60 -24.66 13.80 -0.60
CA SER A 60 -25.08 13.85 -2.00
C SER A 60 -25.76 12.54 -2.45
N PRO A 61 -26.89 12.59 -3.17
CA PRO A 61 -27.42 11.43 -3.91
C PRO A 61 -26.34 10.91 -4.89
N PRO A 62 -26.41 9.66 -5.38
CA PRO A 62 -25.35 9.11 -6.22
C PRO A 62 -25.18 10.00 -7.45
N ASN A 63 -24.08 10.75 -7.48
CA ASN A 63 -23.66 11.58 -8.60
C ASN A 63 -23.27 10.65 -9.76
N SER A 64 -24.28 10.14 -10.48
CA SER A 64 -24.08 9.49 -11.76
C SER A 64 -23.78 10.58 -12.78
N HIS A 65 -22.50 10.81 -13.06
CA HIS A 65 -22.18 11.04 -14.46
C HIS A 65 -22.68 9.79 -15.19
N PRO A 66 -23.67 9.87 -16.10
CA PRO A 66 -24.29 8.68 -16.69
C PRO A 66 -23.29 7.77 -17.43
N TYR A 67 -22.08 8.28 -17.66
CA TYR A 67 -20.96 7.60 -18.29
C TYR A 67 -19.86 7.11 -17.33
N LEU A 68 -19.90 7.40 -16.02
CA LEU A 68 -18.89 6.94 -15.05
C LEU A 68 -19.57 6.30 -13.84
N CYS A 69 -19.17 5.06 -13.53
CA CYS A 69 -19.61 4.36 -12.34
C CYS A 69 -18.46 3.54 -11.76
N GLY A 70 -18.37 3.42 -10.45
CA GLY A 70 -17.30 2.67 -9.81
C GLY A 70 -17.69 2.20 -8.42
N ASN A 71 -17.05 1.12 -7.97
CA ASN A 71 -17.24 0.55 -6.64
C ASN A 71 -16.00 -0.29 -6.25
N ALA A 72 -16.06 -0.94 -5.10
CA ALA A 72 -15.10 -1.93 -4.64
C ALA A 72 -15.74 -3.32 -4.58
N ALA A 73 -15.07 -4.31 -5.17
CA ALA A 73 -15.39 -5.71 -5.00
C ALA A 73 -14.72 -6.24 -3.73
N SER A 74 -15.51 -6.90 -2.88
CA SER A 74 -15.05 -7.45 -1.60
C SER A 74 -13.98 -8.53 -1.79
N TYR A 75 -12.96 -8.53 -0.93
CA TYR A 75 -11.94 -9.57 -0.86
C TYR A 75 -12.50 -10.98 -0.64
N THR A 76 -13.72 -11.11 -0.15
CA THR A 76 -14.41 -12.40 0.03
C THR A 76 -14.82 -13.05 -1.30
N LEU A 77 -14.76 -12.33 -2.42
CA LEU A 77 -15.14 -12.83 -3.75
C LEU A 77 -14.02 -13.57 -4.48
N TRP A 78 -12.81 -13.62 -3.92
CA TRP A 78 -11.72 -14.43 -4.49
C TRP A 78 -12.02 -15.92 -4.40
N THR A 79 -11.74 -16.64 -5.48
CA THR A 79 -11.86 -18.11 -5.56
C THR A 79 -10.62 -18.71 -6.21
N LEU A 80 -10.39 -20.01 -6.01
CA LEU A 80 -9.28 -20.74 -6.62
C LEU A 80 -9.47 -20.83 -8.15
N PHE A 81 -8.39 -20.67 -8.91
CA PHE A 81 -8.42 -20.73 -10.37
C PHE A 81 -7.40 -21.70 -10.97
N SER A 82 -6.12 -21.54 -10.62
CA SER A 82 -5.00 -22.35 -11.12
C SER A 82 -4.14 -22.83 -9.95
N PRO A 83 -3.07 -23.62 -10.17
CA PRO A 83 -2.16 -24.02 -9.09
C PRO A 83 -1.51 -22.85 -8.35
N ASP A 84 -1.39 -21.67 -8.99
CA ASP A 84 -0.68 -20.48 -8.52
C ASP A 84 -1.50 -19.19 -8.65
N GLY A 85 -2.81 -19.31 -8.91
CA GLY A 85 -3.67 -18.18 -9.21
C GLY A 85 -5.07 -18.29 -8.62
N ILE A 86 -5.64 -17.13 -8.34
CA ILE A 86 -7.00 -16.91 -7.87
C ILE A 86 -7.76 -16.02 -8.86
N THR A 87 -9.08 -16.08 -8.83
CA THR A 87 -9.95 -15.32 -9.73
C THR A 87 -11.05 -14.61 -8.95
N MET A 88 -11.54 -13.49 -9.49
CA MET A 88 -12.69 -12.78 -8.98
C MET A 88 -13.56 -12.30 -10.14
N THR A 89 -14.85 -12.63 -10.09
CA THR A 89 -15.85 -12.09 -11.01
C THR A 89 -16.54 -10.90 -10.34
N ILE A 90 -16.49 -9.75 -11.00
CA ILE A 90 -16.99 -8.47 -10.50
C ILE A 90 -18.29 -8.15 -11.21
N ASN A 91 -19.37 -8.02 -10.43
CA ASN A 91 -20.69 -7.65 -10.93
C ASN A 91 -20.84 -6.11 -10.91
N THR A 92 -21.21 -5.54 -12.05
CA THR A 92 -21.38 -4.08 -12.23
C THR A 92 -22.81 -3.70 -12.60
N THR A 93 -23.80 -4.57 -12.40
CA THR A 93 -25.20 -4.30 -12.75
C THR A 93 -25.77 -3.09 -12.01
N ILE A 94 -25.20 -2.73 -10.86
CA ILE A 94 -25.54 -1.51 -10.11
C ILE A 94 -25.38 -0.22 -10.94
N CYS A 95 -24.55 -0.27 -11.99
CA CYS A 95 -24.27 0.87 -12.87
C CYS A 95 -25.21 0.94 -14.08
N SER A 96 -25.98 -0.12 -14.36
CA SER A 96 -26.94 -0.16 -15.47
C SER A 96 -26.35 0.25 -16.83
N PHE A 97 -25.13 -0.18 -17.15
CA PHE A 97 -24.52 0.10 -18.45
C PHE A 97 -25.35 -0.53 -19.58
N THR A 98 -25.52 0.21 -20.68
CA THR A 98 -26.25 -0.24 -21.89
C THR A 98 -25.35 -0.89 -22.93
N SER A 99 -24.04 -0.73 -22.79
CA SER A 99 -22.98 -1.30 -23.62
C SER A 99 -21.81 -1.72 -22.72
N THR A 100 -20.83 -2.43 -23.27
CA THR A 100 -19.63 -2.81 -22.49
C THR A 100 -18.77 -1.57 -22.24
N PRO A 101 -18.60 -1.13 -20.98
CA PRO A 101 -17.80 0.05 -20.68
C PRO A 101 -16.30 -0.28 -20.72
N LEU A 102 -15.47 0.76 -20.74
CA LEU A 102 -14.04 0.65 -20.47
C LEU A 102 -13.83 0.51 -18.97
N TYR A 103 -13.41 -0.67 -18.52
CA TYR A 103 -13.11 -0.92 -17.11
C TYR A 103 -11.65 -0.63 -16.76
N PHE A 104 -11.46 -0.06 -15.58
CA PHE A 104 -10.18 0.10 -14.93
C PHE A 104 -10.28 -0.52 -13.55
N SER A 105 -9.24 -1.25 -13.12
CA SER A 105 -9.20 -1.86 -11.80
C SER A 105 -7.87 -1.60 -11.10
N SER A 106 -7.93 -1.64 -9.77
CA SER A 106 -6.77 -1.58 -8.88
C SER A 106 -7.03 -2.47 -7.67
N MET A 107 -5.98 -3.01 -7.06
CA MET A 107 -6.09 -3.79 -5.83
C MET A 107 -5.83 -2.91 -4.62
N THR A 108 -6.64 -3.05 -3.58
CA THR A 108 -6.49 -2.42 -2.27
C THR A 108 -6.58 -3.46 -1.16
N GLY A 109 -6.21 -3.09 0.06
CA GLY A 109 -6.28 -3.92 1.25
C GLY A 109 -5.24 -3.48 2.29
N ILE A 110 -4.96 -4.34 3.26
CA ILE A 110 -4.11 -4.00 4.42
C ILE A 110 -2.63 -3.93 4.03
N THR A 111 -2.11 -4.94 3.31
CA THR A 111 -0.69 -5.05 2.95
C THR A 111 -0.46 -6.12 1.89
N ASN A 112 0.79 -6.27 1.43
CA ASN A 112 1.30 -7.39 0.63
C ASN A 112 0.67 -7.61 -0.76
N HIS A 113 -0.12 -6.68 -1.31
CA HIS A 113 -0.67 -6.78 -2.67
C HIS A 113 0.40 -6.98 -3.76
N TRP A 114 1.60 -6.47 -3.51
CA TRP A 114 2.77 -6.54 -4.40
C TRP A 114 3.27 -7.98 -4.65
N ILE A 115 2.83 -8.97 -3.85
CA ILE A 115 3.17 -10.38 -4.08
C ILE A 115 2.33 -11.03 -5.20
N THR A 116 1.47 -10.24 -5.84
CA THR A 116 0.56 -10.67 -6.91
C THR A 116 0.73 -9.85 -8.17
N THR A 117 0.31 -10.42 -9.30
CA THR A 117 0.25 -9.74 -10.61
C THR A 117 -1.02 -10.15 -11.37
N GLY A 118 -1.35 -9.42 -12.43
CA GLY A 118 -2.48 -9.73 -13.32
C GLY A 118 -3.84 -9.18 -12.89
N TYR A 119 -3.99 -8.70 -11.65
CA TYR A 119 -5.28 -8.22 -11.11
C TYR A 119 -5.85 -6.96 -11.81
N THR A 120 -5.04 -6.29 -12.64
CA THR A 120 -5.45 -5.17 -13.50
C THR A 120 -5.84 -5.60 -14.91
N ALA A 121 -5.63 -6.86 -15.27
CA ALA A 121 -6.05 -7.40 -16.56
C ALA A 121 -7.54 -7.77 -16.51
N ILE A 122 -8.32 -7.09 -17.34
CA ILE A 122 -9.77 -7.24 -17.41
C ILE A 122 -10.11 -8.32 -18.46
N TYR A 123 -10.80 -9.37 -18.03
CA TYR A 123 -11.27 -10.47 -18.89
C TYR A 123 -12.79 -10.50 -18.94
N TYR A 124 -13.34 -11.01 -20.05
CA TYR A 124 -14.79 -11.21 -20.23
C TYR A 124 -15.63 -9.96 -19.89
N ALA A 125 -15.12 -8.78 -20.25
CA ALA A 125 -15.84 -7.53 -20.02
C ALA A 125 -17.19 -7.55 -20.74
N SER A 126 -18.22 -7.17 -20.01
CA SER A 126 -19.60 -7.00 -20.48
C SER A 126 -20.23 -5.82 -19.76
N GLN A 127 -21.42 -5.40 -20.18
CA GLN A 127 -22.18 -4.35 -19.47
C GLN A 127 -22.52 -4.72 -18.00
N ASN A 128 -22.51 -6.01 -17.66
CA ASN A 128 -22.92 -6.52 -16.35
C ASN A 128 -21.73 -6.86 -15.45
N GLY A 129 -20.50 -6.81 -15.96
CA GLY A 129 -19.33 -7.18 -15.18
C GLY A 129 -18.16 -7.69 -16.00
N PHE A 130 -17.13 -8.10 -15.28
CA PHE A 130 -15.87 -8.60 -15.82
C PHE A 130 -15.19 -9.52 -14.81
N THR A 131 -14.14 -10.21 -15.25
CA THR A 131 -13.33 -11.10 -14.41
C THR A 131 -11.90 -10.60 -14.35
N VAL A 132 -11.27 -10.73 -13.18
CA VAL A 132 -9.83 -10.51 -13.00
C VAL A 132 -9.18 -11.76 -12.43
N TYR A 133 -7.92 -11.96 -12.80
CA TYR A 133 -7.09 -13.05 -12.30
C TYR A 133 -5.90 -12.46 -11.55
N ALA A 134 -5.60 -12.97 -10.36
CA ALA A 134 -4.38 -12.65 -9.66
C ALA A 134 -3.50 -13.90 -9.60
N ARG A 135 -2.26 -13.77 -10.05
CA ARG A 135 -1.24 -14.82 -10.01
C ARG A 135 -0.18 -14.46 -8.97
N ALA A 136 0.31 -15.46 -8.23
CA ALA A 136 1.44 -15.27 -7.34
C ALA A 136 2.71 -14.92 -8.13
N VAL A 137 3.46 -13.92 -7.66
CA VAL A 137 4.80 -13.58 -8.19
C VAL A 137 5.88 -14.47 -7.57
N TYR A 138 5.59 -15.03 -6.38
CA TYR A 138 6.44 -15.96 -5.65
C TYR A 138 5.94 -17.40 -5.78
N ASN A 139 6.69 -18.36 -5.25
CA ASN A 139 6.32 -19.78 -5.19
C ASN A 139 5.21 -20.07 -4.16
N LEU A 140 4.14 -19.28 -4.17
CA LEU A 140 2.92 -19.54 -3.41
C LEU A 140 1.95 -20.34 -4.28
N ASN A 141 1.34 -21.37 -3.69
CA ASN A 141 0.21 -22.04 -4.35
C ASN A 141 -1.08 -21.22 -4.18
N SER A 142 -2.11 -21.53 -4.96
CA SER A 142 -3.37 -20.79 -4.96
C SER A 142 -4.13 -20.84 -3.63
N THR A 143 -4.00 -21.91 -2.85
CA THR A 143 -4.61 -21.97 -1.50
C THR A 143 -3.96 -20.99 -0.55
N GLN A 144 -2.63 -20.90 -0.55
CA GLN A 144 -1.89 -19.91 0.24
C GLN A 144 -2.18 -18.49 -0.24
N LEU A 145 -2.28 -18.30 -1.56
CA LEU A 145 -2.61 -17.01 -2.16
C LEU A 145 -4.01 -16.55 -1.77
N LEU A 146 -5.00 -17.45 -1.81
CA LEU A 146 -6.36 -17.17 -1.39
C LEU A 146 -6.44 -16.82 0.10
N ALA A 147 -5.73 -17.57 0.94
CA ALA A 147 -5.64 -17.28 2.37
C ALA A 147 -5.02 -15.89 2.63
N ALA A 148 -3.95 -15.54 1.91
CA ALA A 148 -3.35 -14.21 1.99
C ALA A 148 -4.33 -13.11 1.53
N ALA A 149 -5.06 -13.34 0.44
CA ALA A 149 -6.07 -12.39 -0.06
C ALA A 149 -7.17 -12.13 0.96
N GLN A 150 -7.61 -13.16 1.68
CA GLN A 150 -8.61 -13.03 2.75
C GLN A 150 -8.03 -12.36 4.01
N GLN A 151 -6.83 -12.77 4.44
CA GLN A 151 -6.17 -12.23 5.63
C GLN A 151 -5.82 -10.74 5.49
N TYR A 152 -5.33 -10.35 4.32
CA TYR A 152 -4.94 -8.96 4.02
C TYR A 152 -6.04 -8.15 3.35
N GLN A 153 -7.24 -8.72 3.22
CA GLN A 153 -8.42 -8.05 2.70
C GLN A 153 -8.20 -7.44 1.31
N TRP A 154 -7.64 -8.22 0.39
CA TRP A 154 -7.37 -7.78 -0.97
C TRP A 154 -8.67 -7.59 -1.76
N SER A 155 -9.13 -6.37 -1.84
CA SER A 155 -10.31 -5.94 -2.60
C SER A 155 -9.90 -5.38 -3.96
N ILE A 156 -10.82 -5.42 -4.92
CA ILE A 156 -10.61 -4.79 -6.23
C ILE A 156 -11.47 -3.53 -6.31
N ASN A 157 -10.84 -2.37 -6.30
CA ASN A 157 -11.50 -1.12 -6.66
C ASN A 157 -11.57 -1.02 -8.18
N TRP A 158 -12.71 -0.58 -8.69
CA TRP A 158 -12.92 -0.48 -10.13
C TRP A 158 -13.77 0.73 -10.50
N CYS A 159 -13.57 1.20 -11.72
CA CYS A 159 -14.50 2.10 -12.39
C CYS A 159 -14.73 1.63 -13.83
N GLY A 160 -15.91 1.94 -14.35
CA GLY A 160 -16.31 1.72 -15.72
C GLY A 160 -16.71 3.05 -16.36
N ILE A 161 -16.19 3.30 -17.55
CA ILE A 161 -16.55 4.46 -18.37
C ILE A 161 -17.38 3.98 -19.56
N ALA A 162 -18.65 4.36 -19.61
CA ALA A 162 -19.55 4.01 -20.71
C ALA A 162 -19.22 4.81 -21.97
N ASN A 163 -19.40 4.17 -23.13
CA ASN A 163 -19.22 4.78 -24.46
C ASN A 163 -20.57 5.17 -25.08
#